data_AF-A0A538MI54-F1
#
_entry.id   AF-A0A538MI54-F1
#
_cell.length_a   1.000
_cell.length_b   1.000
_cell.length_c   1.000
_cell.angle_alpha   90.00
_cell.angle_beta   90.00
_cell.angle_gamma   90.00
#
_symmetry.space_group_name_H-M   'P 1'
#
loop_
_entity.id
_entity.type
_entity.pdbx_description
1 polymer ?
#
loop_
_entity_poly.entity_id
_entity_poly.type
_entity_poly.pdbx_seq_one_letter_code
_entity_poly.pdbx_strand_id
1 'polypeptide(L)' 'MHGKVPAGVMRAAELARITVAVVCGSARVHPEGVLVRSLVDRVGPDRATDDARRSVELVAEELAQDIRQDVQP' A
#
# COMPACT_ATOMS: atom_id res chain seq x y z
N MET A 1 -10.48 10.61 5.09
CA MET A 1 -9.10 10.36 4.63
C MET A 1 -8.29 11.64 4.86
N HIS A 2 -7.25 11.65 5.70
CA HIS A 2 -6.44 12.86 5.97
C HIS A 2 -5.06 12.84 5.28
N GLY A 3 -4.77 11.81 4.48
CA GLY A 3 -3.55 11.73 3.69
C GLY A 3 -3.63 12.66 2.48
N LYS A 4 -3.13 13.89 2.62
CA LYS A 4 -3.10 14.90 1.54
C LYS A 4 -2.44 14.36 0.27
N VAL A 5 -1.35 13.61 0.44
CA VAL A 5 -0.56 13.06 -0.68
C VAL A 5 -1.27 11.85 -1.33
N PRO A 6 -1.65 10.77 -0.60
CA PRO A 6 -2.39 9.65 -1.21
C PRO A 6 -3.66 10.08 -1.94
N ALA A 7 -4.44 11.01 -1.37
CA ALA A 7 -5.66 11.50 -2.00
C ALA A 7 -5.40 12.15 -3.37
N GLY A 8 -4.36 12.98 -3.48
CA GLY A 8 -3.98 13.62 -4.74
C GLY A 8 -3.50 12.60 -5.79
N VAL A 9 -2.67 11.64 -5.37
CA VAL A 9 -2.15 10.58 -6.27
C VAL A 9 -3.27 9.70 -6.80
N MET A 10 -4.18 9.25 -5.92
CA MET A 10 -5.33 8.44 -6.33
C MET A 10 -6.23 9.18 -7.31
N ARG A 11 -6.49 10.48 -7.07
CA ARG A 11 -7.29 11.29 -8.00
C ARG A 11 -6.63 11.41 -9.37
N ALA A 12 -5.31 11.60 -9.42
CA ALA A 12 -4.57 11.65 -10.69
C ALA A 12 -4.60 10.30 -11.41
N ALA A 13 -4.45 9.19 -10.68
CA ALA A 13 -4.47 7.85 -11.25
C ALA A 13 -5.86 7.44 -11.76
N GLU A 14 -6.94 7.82 -11.06
CA GLU A 14 -8.32 7.65 -11.51
C GLU A 14 -8.55 8.32 -12.88
N LEU A 15 -8.10 9.57 -13.03
CA LEU A 15 -8.19 10.30 -14.30
C LEU A 15 -7.40 9.62 -15.42
N ALA A 16 -6.28 8.98 -15.08
CA ALA A 16 -5.45 8.23 -16.01
C ALA A 16 -5.90 6.76 -16.22
N ARG A 17 -6.94 6.29 -15.52
CA ARG A 17 -7.38 4.88 -15.48
C ARG A 17 -6.26 3.91 -15.11
N ILE A 18 -5.41 4.31 -14.17
CA ILE A 18 -4.31 3.49 -13.64
C ILE A 18 -4.73 2.94 -12.29
N THR A 19 -4.58 1.64 -12.10
CA THR A 19 -4.79 0.97 -10.80
C THR A 19 -3.72 1.42 -9.81
N VAL A 20 -4.15 1.75 -8.58
CA VAL A 20 -3.25 2.18 -7.50
C VAL A 20 -3.31 1.22 -6.34
N ALA A 21 -2.14 0.93 -5.78
CA ALA A 21 -2.00 0.32 -4.48
C ALA A 21 -1.11 1.20 -3.58
N VAL A 22 -1.31 1.11 -2.27
CA VAL A 22 -0.66 1.96 -1.26
C VAL A 22 0.07 1.09 -0.26
N VAL A 23 1.37 1.37 -0.07
CA VAL A 23 2.15 0.88 1.06
C VAL A 23 2.38 2.04 2.02
N CYS A 24 2.05 1.86 3.29
CA CYS A 24 2.13 2.92 4.31
C CYS A 24 2.62 2.37 5.65
N GLY A 25 3.14 3.24 6.52
CA GLY A 25 3.59 2.83 7.86
C GLY A 25 2.48 2.19 8.69
N SER A 26 1.39 2.95 8.92
CA SER A 26 0.18 2.45 9.59
C SER A 26 -1.06 2.81 8.78
N ALA A 27 -2.03 1.90 8.75
CA ALA A 27 -3.33 2.12 8.14
C ALA A 27 -4.40 2.28 9.24
N ARG A 28 -5.27 3.27 9.08
CA ARG A 28 -6.51 3.41 9.89
C ARG A 28 -7.76 3.50 9.02
N VAL A 29 -7.57 3.61 7.70
CA VAL A 29 -8.62 3.84 6.72
C VAL A 29 -8.30 2.97 5.51
N HIS A 30 -9.32 2.29 5.01
CA HIS A 30 -9.26 1.45 3.81
C HIS A 30 -10.27 1.98 2.81
N PRO A 31 -9.83 2.81 1.84
CA PRO A 31 -10.71 3.27 0.76
C PRO A 31 -11.17 2.08 -0.08
N GLU A 32 -12.42 2.13 -0.54
CA GLU A 32 -12.96 1.11 -1.44
C GLU A 32 -12.17 1.09 -2.77
N GLY A 33 -11.92 -0.10 -3.30
CA GLY A 33 -11.21 -0.28 -4.58
C GLY A 33 -9.72 0.02 -4.57
N VAL A 34 -9.12 0.36 -3.41
CA VAL A 34 -7.69 0.63 -3.27
C VAL A 34 -7.04 -0.40 -2.37
N LEU A 35 -6.06 -1.13 -2.91
CA LEU A 35 -5.26 -2.05 -2.11
C LEU A 35 -4.34 -1.26 -1.18
N VAL A 36 -4.54 -1.38 0.13
CA VAL A 36 -3.69 -0.74 1.14
C VAL A 36 -2.97 -1.82 1.95
N ARG A 37 -1.66 -1.67 2.12
CA ARG A 37 -0.82 -2.49 3.00
C ARG A 37 -0.14 -1.61 4.03
N SER A 38 -0.23 -2.00 5.30
CA SER A 38 0.46 -1.34 6.41
C SER A 38 1.71 -2.12 6.79
N LEU A 39 2.82 -1.42 7.05
CA LEU A 39 4.02 -2.04 7.62
C LEU A 39 3.72 -2.58 9.02
N VAL A 40 3.10 -1.77 9.89
CA VAL A 40 2.77 -2.16 11.27
C VAL A 40 1.93 -3.44 11.30
N ASP A 41 0.91 -3.56 10.44
CA ASP A 41 0.05 -4.75 10.41
C ASP A 41 0.78 -6.01 9.90
N ARG A 42 1.82 -5.84 9.05
CA ARG A 42 2.53 -6.97 8.42
C ARG A 42 3.76 -7.41 9.19
N VAL A 43 4.53 -6.47 9.73
CA VAL A 43 5.83 -6.77 10.38
C VAL A 43 5.87 -6.39 11.86
N GLY A 44 4.81 -5.78 12.39
CA GLY A 44 4.76 -5.26 13.75
C GLY A 44 5.33 -3.84 13.89
N PRO A 45 4.94 -3.10 14.95
CA PRO A 45 5.31 -1.69 15.11
C PRO A 45 6.81 -1.44 15.29
N ASP A 46 7.49 -2.31 16.04
CA ASP A 46 8.92 -2.18 16.33
C ASP A 46 9.73 -2.31 15.03
N ARG A 47 9.52 -3.41 14.30
CA ARG A 47 10.22 -3.66 13.04
C ARG A 47 9.87 -2.65 11.93
N ALA A 48 8.62 -2.19 11.89
CA ALA A 48 8.21 -1.14 10.94
C ALA A 48 8.97 0.17 11.15
N THR A 49 9.47 0.42 12.36
CA THR A 49 10.24 1.61 12.72
C THR A 49 11.74 1.36 12.60
N ASP A 50 12.23 0.26 13.17
CA ASP A 50 13.65 -0.06 13.30
C ASP A 50 14.31 -0.46 11.96
N ASP A 51 13.54 -1.05 11.05
CA ASP A 51 13.98 -1.43 9.70
C ASP A 51 12.92 -1.09 8.67
N ALA A 52 12.54 0.18 8.62
CA ALA A 52 11.50 0.69 7.73
C ALA A 52 11.80 0.38 6.25
N ARG A 53 13.06 0.50 5.83
CA ARG A 53 13.46 0.23 4.44
C ARG A 53 13.16 -1.21 4.04
N ARG A 54 13.70 -2.18 4.79
CA ARG A 54 13.50 -3.60 4.47
C ARG A 54 12.04 -4.01 4.63
N SER A 55 11.34 -3.40 5.58
CA SER A 55 9.90 -3.61 5.77
C SER A 55 9.09 -3.14 4.56
N VAL A 56 9.43 -1.98 3.99
CA VAL A 56 8.80 -1.51 2.74
C VAL A 56 9.11 -2.43 1.57
N GLU A 57 10.37 -2.83 1.38
CA GLU A 57 10.78 -3.74 0.30
C GLU A 57 9.99 -5.06 0.36
N LEU A 58 9.91 -5.69 1.55
CA LEU A 58 9.17 -6.92 1.77
C LEU A 58 7.67 -6.76 1.50
N VAL A 59 7.03 -5.74 2.07
CA VAL A 59 5.58 -5.54 1.92
C VAL A 59 5.22 -5.17 0.49
N ALA A 60 6.07 -4.42 -0.21
CA ALA A 60 5.89 -4.12 -1.62
C ALA A 60 6.03 -5.36 -2.51
N GLU A 61 6.98 -6.25 -2.20
CA GLU A 61 7.15 -7.51 -2.92
C GLU A 61 5.95 -8.45 -2.74
N GLU A 62 5.46 -8.60 -1.51
CA GLU A 62 4.24 -9.37 -1.20
C GLU A 62 3.03 -8.80 -1.97
N LEU A 63 2.84 -7.48 -1.95
CA LEU A 63 1.76 -6.83 -2.70
C LEU A 63 1.87 -7.07 -4.21
N ALA A 64 3.08 -7.06 -4.76
CA ALA A 64 3.30 -7.35 -6.18
C ALA A 64 3.07 -8.83 -6.51
N GLN A 65 3.22 -9.75 -5.55
CA GLN A 65 2.87 -11.16 -5.72
C GLN A 65 1.34 -11.34 -5.73
N ASP A 66 0.63 -10.73 -4.77
CA ASP A 66 -0.83 -10.77 -4.69
C ASP A 66 -1.46 -10.28 -6.01
N ILE A 67 -1.01 -9.12 -6.51
CA ILE A 67 -1.51 -8.55 -7.78
C ILE A 67 -1.24 -9.48 -8.96
N ARG A 68 -0.09 -10.19 -8.99
CA ARG A 68 0.22 -11.12 -10.09
C ARG A 68 -0.71 -12.34 -10.08
N GLN A 69 -1.10 -12.81 -8.89
CA GLN A 69 -2.00 -13.94 -8.73
C GLN A 69 -3.44 -13.58 -9.10
N ASP A 70 -3.90 -12.37 -8.77
CA ASP A 70 -5.24 -11.87 -9.13
C ASP A 70 -5.42 -11.61 -10.63
N VAL A 71 -4.30 -11.46 -11.38
CA VAL A 71 -4.29 -11.17 -12.83
C VAL A 71 -4.05 -12.43 -13.68
N GLN A 72 -3.73 -13.58 -13.06
CA GLN A 72 -3.62 -14.86 -13.78
C GLN A 72 -5.02 -15.45 -14.05
N PRO A 73 -5.36 -15.78 -15.31
CA PRO A 73 -6.65 -16.33 -15.69
C PRO A 73 -6.88 -17.77 -15.19
#